data_AF-A0A953SSM4-F1
#
_entry.id   AF-A0A953SSM4-F1
#
_cell.length_a   1.000
_cell.length_b   1.000
_cell.length_c   1.000
_cell.angle_alpha   90.00
_cell.angle_beta   90.00
_cell.angle_gamma   90.00
#
_symmetry.space_group_name_H-M   'P 1'
#
loop_
_entity.id
_entity.type
_entity.pdbx_description
1 polymer ?
#
loop_
_entity_poly.entity_id
_entity_poly.type
_entity_poly.pdbx_seq_one_letter_code
_entity_poly.pdbx_strand_id
1 'polypeptide(L)'
;MKERFIYLMENYFDDSLPDEEKKELFNLIEQQPDLKDEFEEQKQIKEVLSKMKMKNPSVEVWDRYWFGIYNRIERGLAWIAISIGALIFFGFVSYHTVQSLINDTHTPALVKYGLAAMLFGLLVLALSVIREKYFTYKNDKYKEIQR
;
A
#
# COMPACT_ATOMS: atom_id res chain seq x y z
N MET A 1 18.45 -16.06 -39.59
CA MET A 1 19.54 -16.75 -38.85
C MET A 1 19.86 -16.07 -37.54
N LYS A 2 20.18 -14.77 -37.50
CA LYS A 2 20.46 -14.05 -36.23
C LYS A 2 19.36 -14.18 -35.16
N GLU A 3 18.09 -14.06 -35.54
CA GLU A 3 16.96 -14.20 -34.60
C GLU A 3 16.89 -15.58 -33.91
N ARG A 4 17.17 -16.67 -34.66
CA ARG A 4 17.18 -18.03 -34.09
C ARG A 4 18.36 -18.22 -33.13
N PHE A 5 19.53 -17.69 -33.48
CA PHE A 5 20.70 -17.71 -32.61
C PHE A 5 20.43 -16.96 -31.30
N ILE A 6 19.83 -15.76 -31.36
CA ILE A 6 19.47 -14.99 -30.17
C ILE A 6 18.51 -15.78 -29.27
N TYR A 7 17.45 -16.36 -29.82
CA TYR A 7 16.51 -17.21 -29.07
C TYR A 7 17.20 -18.39 -28.37
N LEU A 8 18.08 -19.11 -29.10
CA LEU A 8 18.78 -20.27 -28.55
C LEU A 8 19.76 -19.85 -27.45
N MET A 9 20.48 -18.74 -27.63
CA MET A 9 21.42 -18.20 -26.67
C MET A 9 20.74 -17.73 -25.37
N GLU A 10 19.63 -16.99 -25.47
CA GLU A 10 18.86 -16.54 -24.30
C GLU A 10 18.37 -17.72 -23.47
N ASN A 11 17.71 -18.69 -24.11
CA ASN A 11 17.21 -19.89 -23.41
C ASN A 11 18.34 -20.80 -22.89
N TYR A 12 19.51 -20.82 -23.56
CA TYR A 12 20.68 -21.50 -23.03
C TYR A 12 21.14 -20.86 -21.72
N PHE A 13 21.13 -19.53 -21.65
CA PHE A 13 21.47 -18.81 -20.42
C PHE A 13 20.40 -18.92 -19.33
N ASP A 14 19.13 -19.10 -19.66
CA ASP A 14 18.08 -19.30 -18.65
C ASP A 14 17.92 -20.77 -18.21
N ASP A 15 18.84 -21.65 -18.59
CA ASP A 15 18.82 -23.10 -18.33
C ASP A 15 17.51 -23.77 -18.83
N SER A 16 16.82 -23.17 -19.79
CA SER A 16 15.53 -23.59 -20.34
C SER A 16 15.64 -24.32 -21.69
N LEU A 17 16.85 -24.41 -22.26
CA LEU A 17 17.06 -24.96 -23.60
C LEU A 17 17.07 -26.51 -23.63
N PRO A 18 16.24 -27.16 -24.48
CA PRO A 18 16.28 -28.61 -24.71
C PRO A 18 17.59 -29.11 -25.34
N ASP A 19 17.93 -30.38 -25.15
CA ASP A 19 19.22 -30.94 -25.61
C ASP A 19 19.37 -31.01 -27.14
N GLU A 20 18.27 -31.11 -27.89
CA GLU A 20 18.30 -31.03 -29.36
C GLU A 20 18.66 -29.62 -29.84
N GLU A 21 18.06 -28.60 -29.22
CA GLU A 21 18.30 -27.19 -29.53
C GLU A 21 19.68 -26.72 -29.05
N LYS A 22 20.22 -27.31 -27.97
CA LYS A 22 21.63 -27.10 -27.58
C LYS A 22 22.59 -27.52 -28.67
N LYS A 23 22.37 -28.68 -29.30
CA LYS A 23 23.19 -29.16 -30.41
C LYS A 23 23.08 -28.21 -31.62
N GLU A 24 21.88 -27.71 -31.89
CA GLU A 24 21.66 -26.67 -32.93
C GLU A 24 22.48 -25.42 -32.64
N LEU A 25 22.44 -24.90 -31.40
CA LEU A 25 23.22 -23.72 -30.99
C LEU A 25 24.73 -23.92 -31.19
N PHE A 26 25.29 -25.03 -30.72
CA PHE A 26 26.73 -25.29 -30.88
C PHE A 26 27.13 -25.50 -32.34
N ASN A 27 26.28 -26.14 -33.15
CA ASN A 27 26.52 -26.24 -34.59
C ASN A 27 26.56 -24.86 -35.26
N LEU A 28 25.68 -23.93 -34.88
CA LEU A 28 25.67 -22.57 -35.42
C LEU A 28 26.94 -21.80 -35.03
N ILE A 29 27.40 -21.96 -33.79
CA ILE A 29 28.64 -21.36 -33.26
C ILE A 29 29.87 -21.92 -33.98
N GLU A 30 29.91 -23.23 -34.27
CA GLU A 30 31.02 -23.86 -34.99
C GLU A 30 31.09 -23.45 -36.47
N GLN A 31 29.93 -23.25 -37.11
CA GLN A 31 29.85 -22.90 -38.53
C GLN A 31 30.14 -21.42 -38.81
N GLN A 32 29.95 -20.52 -37.83
CA GLN A 32 30.07 -19.07 -38.00
C GLN A 32 30.92 -18.44 -36.89
N PRO A 33 32.17 -18.03 -37.19
CA PRO A 33 33.06 -17.39 -36.22
C PRO A 33 32.45 -16.15 -35.56
N ASP A 34 31.71 -15.33 -36.30
CA ASP A 34 31.07 -14.11 -35.78
C ASP A 34 30.07 -14.40 -34.64
N LEU A 35 29.34 -15.53 -34.72
CA LEU A 35 28.38 -15.92 -33.67
C LEU A 35 29.08 -16.49 -32.44
N LYS A 36 30.27 -17.06 -32.61
CA LYS A 36 31.10 -17.52 -31.50
C LYS A 36 31.59 -16.37 -30.65
N ASP A 37 32.06 -15.30 -31.29
CA ASP A 37 32.53 -14.11 -30.60
C ASP A 37 31.37 -13.45 -29.83
N GLU A 38 30.19 -13.31 -30.44
CA GLU A 38 29.00 -12.77 -29.78
C GLU A 38 28.51 -13.64 -28.59
N PHE A 39 28.57 -14.97 -28.72
CA PHE A 39 28.24 -15.88 -27.62
C PHE A 39 29.19 -15.74 -26.42
N GLU A 40 30.50 -15.67 -26.66
CA GLU A 40 31.50 -15.53 -25.60
C GLU A 40 31.41 -14.16 -24.92
N GLU A 41 31.13 -13.07 -25.65
CA GLU A 41 30.87 -11.75 -25.07
C GLU A 41 29.66 -11.78 -24.11
N GLN A 42 28.54 -12.35 -24.54
CA GLN A 42 27.33 -12.44 -23.71
C GLN A 42 27.52 -13.32 -22.48
N LYS A 43 28.26 -14.43 -22.63
CA LYS A 43 28.61 -15.32 -21.52
C LYS A 43 29.44 -14.59 -20.47
N GLN A 44 30.43 -13.79 -20.87
CA GLN A 44 31.22 -12.97 -19.94
C GLN A 44 30.36 -11.96 -19.19
N ILE A 45 29.44 -11.28 -19.88
CA ILE A 45 28.50 -10.33 -19.26
C ILE A 45 27.65 -11.03 -18.21
N LYS A 46 27.07 -12.18 -18.55
CA LYS A 46 26.25 -12.98 -17.62
C LYS A 46 27.05 -13.39 -16.39
N GLU A 47 28.29 -13.85 -16.57
CA GLU A 47 29.16 -14.23 -15.44
C GLU A 47 29.43 -13.04 -14.50
N VAL A 48 29.73 -11.85 -15.04
CA VAL A 48 29.92 -10.63 -14.24
C VAL A 48 28.64 -10.25 -13.49
N LEU A 49 27.50 -10.24 -14.16
CA LEU A 49 26.20 -9.91 -13.55
C LEU A 49 25.82 -10.92 -12.46
N SER A 50 26.09 -12.21 -12.65
CA SER A 50 25.81 -13.25 -11.66
C SER A 50 26.58 -13.06 -10.35
N LYS A 51 27.75 -12.41 -10.42
CA LYS A 51 28.60 -12.11 -9.26
C LYS A 51 28.15 -10.83 -8.55
N MET A 52 27.32 -9.99 -9.18
CA MET A 52 26.73 -8.82 -8.54
C MET A 52 25.64 -9.25 -7.58
N LYS A 53 25.91 -9.14 -6.27
CA LYS A 53 24.89 -9.28 -5.24
C LYS A 53 24.26 -7.92 -4.97
N MET A 54 22.94 -7.85 -4.96
CA MET A 54 22.26 -6.68 -4.41
C MET A 54 22.61 -6.55 -2.93
N LYS A 55 22.94 -5.33 -2.50
CA LYS A 55 23.18 -5.05 -1.09
C LYS A 55 21.85 -5.16 -0.34
N ASN A 56 21.77 -6.06 0.64
CA ASN A 56 20.61 -6.12 1.52
C ASN A 56 20.44 -4.76 2.22
N PRO A 57 19.21 -4.22 2.28
CA PRO A 57 18.94 -3.00 3.04
C PRO A 57 19.32 -3.20 4.51
N SER A 58 19.80 -2.14 5.16
CA SER A 58 20.20 -2.21 6.57
C SER A 58 18.99 -2.39 7.48
N VAL A 59 19.23 -2.85 8.71
CA VAL A 59 18.17 -3.08 9.71
C VAL A 59 17.40 -1.79 9.99
N GLU A 60 18.07 -0.64 10.00
CA GLU A 60 17.42 0.66 10.23
C GLU A 60 16.41 1.04 9.14
N VAL A 61 16.67 0.64 7.89
CA VAL A 61 15.73 0.85 6.76
C VAL A 61 14.50 -0.03 6.94
N TRP A 62 14.71 -1.27 7.36
CA TRP A 62 13.63 -2.21 7.66
C TRP A 62 12.75 -1.75 8.82
N ASP A 63 13.37 -1.33 9.92
CA ASP A 63 12.64 -0.85 11.10
C ASP A 63 11.80 0.37 10.76
N ARG A 64 12.37 1.36 10.05
CA ARG A 64 11.63 2.54 9.61
C ARG A 64 10.41 2.17 8.77
N TYR A 65 10.56 1.23 7.84
CA TYR A 65 9.46 0.75 7.01
C TYR A 65 8.36 0.09 7.85
N TRP A 66 8.73 -0.80 8.78
CA TRP A 66 7.79 -1.49 9.66
C TRP A 66 7.04 -0.54 10.60
N PHE A 67 7.73 0.40 11.24
CA PHE A 67 7.10 1.41 12.09
C PHE A 67 6.12 2.30 11.31
N GLY A 68 6.48 2.70 10.08
CA GLY A 68 5.60 3.50 9.22
C GLY A 68 4.28 2.79 8.91
N ILE A 69 4.35 1.49 8.61
CA ILE A 69 3.17 0.66 8.31
C ILE A 69 2.33 0.43 9.57
N TYR A 70 2.95 0.05 10.67
CA TYR A 70 2.25 -0.24 11.93
C TYR A 70 1.46 0.97 12.41
N ASN A 71 2.11 2.14 12.45
CA ASN A 71 1.47 3.39 12.85
C ASN A 71 0.30 3.75 11.93
N ARG A 72 0.37 3.45 10.62
CA ARG A 72 -0.72 3.74 9.67
C ARG A 72 -1.93 2.84 9.92
N ILE A 73 -1.71 1.56 10.18
CA ILE A 73 -2.78 0.59 10.45
C ILE A 73 -3.43 0.90 11.80
N GLU A 74 -2.63 1.13 12.83
CA GLU A 74 -3.11 1.47 14.18
C GLU A 74 -4.03 2.69 14.15
N ARG A 75 -3.61 3.78 13.49
CA ARG A 75 -4.46 4.97 13.34
C ARG A 75 -5.75 4.68 12.57
N GLY A 76 -5.70 3.85 11.54
CA GLY A 76 -6.90 3.43 10.80
C GLY A 76 -7.89 2.70 11.70
N LEU A 77 -7.42 1.73 12.48
CA LEU A 77 -8.23 0.98 13.42
C LEU A 77 -8.77 1.85 14.55
N ALA A 78 -7.96 2.77 15.08
CA ALA A 78 -8.39 3.72 16.10
C ALA A 78 -9.55 4.59 15.61
N TRP A 79 -9.50 5.11 14.37
CA TRP A 79 -10.59 5.90 13.81
C TRP A 79 -11.87 5.10 13.58
N ILE A 80 -11.76 3.83 13.17
CA ILE A 80 -12.92 2.94 13.03
C ILE A 80 -13.56 2.71 14.40
N ALA A 81 -12.77 2.39 15.41
CA ALA A 81 -13.25 2.17 16.77
C ALA A 81 -13.92 3.43 17.35
N ILE A 82 -13.31 4.60 17.18
CA ILE A 82 -13.88 5.89 17.60
C ILE A 82 -15.21 6.15 16.89
N SER A 83 -15.28 5.88 15.58
CA SER A 83 -16.51 6.11 14.79
C SER A 83 -17.66 5.22 15.24
N ILE A 84 -17.37 3.94 15.50
CA ILE A 84 -18.37 2.99 16.01
C ILE A 84 -18.83 3.41 17.42
N GLY A 85 -17.89 3.75 18.30
CA GLY A 85 -18.20 4.23 19.65
C GLY A 85 -19.06 5.50 19.63
N ALA A 86 -18.72 6.45 18.77
CA ALA A 86 -19.51 7.66 18.57
C ALA A 86 -20.92 7.33 18.06
N LEU A 87 -21.06 6.44 17.07
CA LEU A 87 -22.36 6.03 16.55
C LEU A 87 -23.27 5.45 17.63
N ILE A 88 -22.74 4.52 18.44
CA ILE A 88 -23.47 3.89 19.54
C ILE A 88 -23.85 4.93 20.60
N PHE A 89 -22.89 5.78 20.99
CA PHE A 89 -23.11 6.82 22.00
C PHE A 89 -24.21 7.79 21.56
N PHE A 90 -24.12 8.32 20.34
CA PHE A 90 -25.14 9.25 19.83
C PHE A 90 -26.49 8.56 19.62
N GLY A 91 -26.51 7.29 19.19
CA GLY A 91 -27.75 6.51 19.11
C GLY A 91 -28.43 6.36 20.47
N PHE A 92 -27.67 6.00 21.51
CA PHE A 92 -28.19 5.85 22.87
C PHE A 92 -28.67 7.18 23.46
N VAL A 93 -27.85 8.24 23.36
CA VAL A 93 -28.19 9.57 23.89
C VAL A 93 -29.41 10.14 23.18
N SER A 94 -29.48 10.04 21.85
CA SER A 94 -30.63 10.53 21.09
C SER A 94 -31.91 9.77 21.45
N TYR A 95 -31.86 8.44 21.56
CA TYR A 95 -32.99 7.62 21.98
C TYR A 95 -33.51 8.04 23.36
N HIS A 96 -32.63 8.12 24.38
CA HIS A 96 -33.03 8.52 25.72
C HIS A 96 -33.53 9.96 25.81
N THR A 97 -32.93 10.86 25.04
CA THR A 97 -33.35 12.27 24.97
C THR A 97 -34.75 12.38 24.39
N VAL A 98 -35.04 11.69 23.27
CA VAL A 98 -36.37 11.66 22.66
C VAL A 98 -37.40 11.02 23.60
N GLN A 99 -37.05 9.90 24.25
CA GLN A 99 -37.96 9.22 25.17
C GLN A 99 -38.30 10.08 26.40
N SER A 100 -37.30 10.77 26.96
CA SER A 100 -37.51 11.71 28.08
C SER A 100 -38.34 12.92 27.65
N LEU A 101 -38.15 13.39 26.41
CA LEU A 101 -38.90 14.50 25.83
C LEU A 101 -40.36 14.18 25.50
N ILE A 102 -40.66 12.94 25.08
CA ILE A 102 -42.03 12.49 24.82
C ILE A 102 -42.79 12.30 26.14
N ASN A 103 -42.12 11.79 27.18
CA ASN A 103 -42.75 11.50 28.46
C ASN A 103 -42.94 12.75 29.34
N ASP A 104 -42.23 13.84 29.06
CA ASP A 104 -42.35 15.09 29.80
C ASP A 104 -43.31 16.09 29.14
N THR A 105 -44.48 16.28 29.76
CA THR A 105 -45.56 17.16 29.29
C THR A 105 -45.36 18.63 29.71
N HIS A 106 -44.42 18.93 30.60
CA HIS A 106 -44.24 20.26 31.19
C HIS A 106 -43.19 21.12 30.48
N THR A 107 -42.32 20.53 29.67
CA THR A 107 -41.26 21.27 28.97
C THR A 107 -41.80 21.99 27.72
N PRO A 108 -41.54 23.30 27.57
CA PRO A 108 -41.92 24.05 26.37
C PRO A 108 -41.25 23.49 25.12
N ALA A 109 -42.00 23.38 24.01
CA ALA A 109 -41.52 22.83 22.74
C ALA A 109 -40.23 23.52 22.21
N LEU A 110 -40.05 24.81 22.48
CA LEU A 110 -38.85 25.56 22.09
C LEU A 110 -37.58 24.98 22.71
N VAL A 111 -37.62 24.60 24.00
CA VAL A 111 -36.48 24.01 24.72
C VAL A 111 -36.16 22.62 24.16
N LYS A 112 -37.21 21.87 23.79
CA LYS A 112 -37.09 20.54 23.17
C LYS A 112 -36.29 20.59 21.86
N TYR A 113 -36.69 21.48 20.96
CA TYR A 113 -36.01 21.64 19.66
C TYR A 113 -34.65 22.31 19.80
N GLY A 114 -34.48 23.26 20.72
CA GLY A 114 -33.21 23.92 20.98
C GLY A 114 -32.12 22.94 21.46
N LEU A 115 -32.47 22.06 22.42
CA LEU A 115 -31.54 21.05 22.92
C LEU A 115 -31.19 20.01 21.84
N ALA A 116 -32.17 19.57 21.06
CA ALA A 116 -31.95 18.65 19.95
C ALA A 116 -31.05 19.26 18.87
N ALA A 117 -31.29 20.51 18.49
CA ALA A 117 -30.47 21.25 17.53
C ALA A 117 -29.04 21.48 18.04
N MET A 118 -28.87 21.76 19.34
CA MET A 118 -27.55 21.91 19.95
C MET A 118 -26.76 20.60 19.95
N LEU A 119 -27.37 19.49 20.37
CA LEU A 119 -26.74 18.17 20.36
C LEU A 119 -26.38 17.72 18.94
N PHE A 120 -27.30 17.92 17.99
CA PHE A 120 -27.06 17.61 16.59
C PHE A 120 -25.96 18.48 15.99
N GLY A 121 -25.95 19.79 16.30
CA GLY A 121 -24.91 20.72 15.89
C GLY A 121 -23.52 20.30 16.39
N LEU A 122 -23.40 19.92 17.66
CA LEU A 122 -22.15 19.41 18.24
C LEU A 122 -21.69 18.12 17.57
N LEU A 123 -22.62 17.21 17.26
CA LEU A 123 -22.35 15.95 16.55
C LEU A 123 -21.78 16.24 15.14
N VAL A 124 -22.43 17.12 14.38
CA VAL A 124 -21.98 17.54 13.05
C VAL A 124 -20.61 18.23 13.13
N LEU A 125 -20.39 19.09 14.12
CA LEU A 125 -19.11 19.78 14.32
C LEU A 125 -17.98 18.77 14.61
N ALA A 126 -18.23 17.81 15.50
CA ALA A 126 -17.30 16.73 15.81
C ALA A 126 -16.96 15.90 14.56
N LEU A 127 -17.97 15.50 13.78
CA LEU A 127 -17.75 14.77 12.52
C LEU A 127 -17.00 15.60 11.48
N SER A 128 -17.25 16.91 11.40
CA SER A 128 -16.53 17.82 10.50
C SER A 128 -15.05 17.89 10.84
N VAL A 129 -14.72 18.10 12.11
CA VAL A 129 -13.32 18.16 12.58
C VAL A 129 -12.62 16.82 12.36
N ILE A 130 -13.29 15.71 12.65
CA ILE A 130 -12.74 14.37 12.41
C ILE A 130 -12.45 14.15 10.92
N ARG A 131 -13.41 14.48 10.05
CA ARG A 131 -13.25 14.36 8.60
C ARG A 131 -12.11 15.22 8.09
N GLU A 132 -12.04 16.48 8.52
CA GLU A 132 -11.02 17.43 8.10
C GLU A 132 -9.63 16.97 8.52
N LYS A 133 -9.48 16.52 9.77
CA LYS A 133 -8.22 16.00 10.29
C LYS A 133 -7.79 14.72 9.57
N TYR A 134 -8.74 13.84 9.25
CA TYR A 134 -8.49 12.64 8.46
C TYR A 134 -8.05 12.96 7.03
N PHE A 135 -8.74 13.88 6.36
CA PHE A 135 -8.43 14.29 4.98
C PHE A 135 -7.06 14.97 4.89
N THR A 136 -6.77 15.88 5.82
CA THR A 136 -5.48 16.57 5.91
C THR A 136 -4.36 15.56 6.14
N TYR A 137 -4.53 14.64 7.09
CA TYR A 137 -3.55 13.59 7.35
C TYR A 137 -3.30 12.69 6.12
N LYS A 138 -4.34 12.33 5.37
CA LYS A 138 -4.20 11.50 4.17
C LYS A 138 -3.47 12.22 3.04
N ASN A 139 -3.72 13.52 2.85
CA ASN A 139 -3.21 14.30 1.72
C ASN A 139 -1.96 15.13 2.02
N ASP A 140 -1.51 15.18 3.27
CA ASP A 140 -0.27 15.87 3.60
C ASP A 140 0.93 15.19 2.92
N LYS A 141 1.70 15.96 2.15
CA LYS A 141 2.91 15.51 1.44
C LYS A 141 4.14 15.51 2.34
N TYR A 142 4.11 16.23 3.47
CA TYR A 142 5.27 16.45 4.34
C TYR A 142 5.17 15.71 5.68
N LYS A 143 4.20 14.80 5.80
CA LYS A 143 3.92 13.97 6.99
C LYS A 143 5.10 13.11 7.51
N GLU A 144 6.16 12.93 6.72
CA GLU A 144 7.35 12.16 7.09
C GLU A 144 8.56 13.03 7.47
N ILE A 145 8.44 14.36 7.37
CA ILE A 145 9.51 15.28 7.78
C ILE A 145 9.40 15.52 9.28
N GLN A 146 10.32 14.95 10.06
CA GLN A 146 10.51 15.33 11.47
C GLN A 146 11.06 16.77 11.52
N ARG A 147 10.39 17.65 12.25
CA ARG A 147 10.86 19.00 12.57
C ARG A 147 11.70 19.00 13.83
#